data_AF-A0A954V4K1-F1
#
_entry.id   AF-A0A954V4K1-F1
#
_cell.length_a   1.000
_cell.length_b   1.000
_cell.length_c   1.000
_cell.angle_alpha   90.00
_cell.angle_beta   90.00
_cell.angle_gamma   90.00
#
_symmetry.space_group_name_H-M   'P 1'
#
loop_
_entity.id
_entity.type
_entity.pdbx_description
1 polymer ?
#
loop_
_entity_poly.entity_id
_entity_poly.type
_entity_poly.pdbx_seq_one_letter_code
_entity_poly.pdbx_strand_id
1 'polypeptide(L)'
;MFNAILQVIRFEGRRTRTTGRVGIWLALAAFPSLLMILLQAQARQTIPNEPLALMAFYLVVQVGCMLGLLLWATPAVGSELEAQTWIYLALRPHGKTATLIGKYVIATAWTASAGLVSAAGVAFFSRYPDPWTLAAALMVLVLISSACYAA
;
A
#
# COMPACT_ATOMS: atom_id res chain seq x y z
N MET A 1 1.35 5.69 -26.79
CA MET A 1 1.12 6.07 -25.38
C MET A 1 1.32 4.89 -24.42
N PHE A 2 0.65 3.74 -24.64
CA PHE A 2 0.77 2.55 -23.78
C PHE A 2 2.21 2.03 -23.59
N ASN A 3 2.99 1.91 -24.67
CA ASN A 3 4.39 1.46 -24.58
C ASN A 3 5.27 2.41 -23.75
N ALA A 4 5.00 3.72 -23.76
CA ALA A 4 5.74 4.68 -22.96
C ALA A 4 5.43 4.53 -21.46
N ILE A 5 4.15 4.32 -21.12
CA ILE A 5 3.72 4.03 -19.73
C ILE A 5 4.38 2.74 -19.24
N LEU A 6 4.38 1.68 -20.05
CA LEU A 6 4.95 0.39 -19.68
C LEU A 6 6.47 0.47 -19.45
N GLN A 7 7.18 1.30 -20.24
CA GLN A 7 8.60 1.55 -20.04
C GLN A 7 8.88 2.31 -18.74
N VAL A 8 8.07 3.33 -18.41
CA VAL A 8 8.17 4.03 -17.11
C VAL A 8 7.92 3.05 -15.97
N ILE A 9 6.88 2.22 -16.07
CA ILE A 9 6.57 1.21 -15.03
C ILE A 9 7.73 0.23 -14.86
N ARG A 10 8.34 -0.23 -15.96
CA ARG A 10 9.45 -1.18 -15.88
C ARG A 10 10.71 -0.54 -15.29
N PHE A 11 10.99 0.71 -15.66
CA PHE A 11 12.14 1.47 -15.18
C PHE A 11 12.00 1.78 -13.67
N GLU A 12 10.88 2.39 -13.28
CA GLU A 12 10.60 2.72 -11.89
C GLU A 12 10.41 1.46 -11.03
N GLY A 13 9.85 0.37 -11.59
CA GLY A 13 9.72 -0.90 -10.89
C GLY A 13 11.08 -1.53 -10.54
N ARG A 14 12.09 -1.41 -11.41
CA ARG A 14 13.47 -1.81 -11.09
C ARG A 14 14.12 -0.86 -10.09
N ARG A 15 13.89 0.45 -10.26
CA ARG A 15 14.46 1.50 -9.41
C ARG A 15 13.93 1.45 -7.97
N THR A 16 12.67 1.11 -7.79
CA THR A 16 12.01 1.05 -6.46
C THR A 16 12.39 -0.18 -5.65
N ARG A 17 12.97 -1.21 -6.28
CA ARG A 17 13.34 -2.48 -5.65
C ARG A 17 14.69 -2.40 -4.93
N THR A 18 14.85 -1.46 -4.01
CA THR A 18 16.03 -1.34 -3.15
C THR A 18 15.80 -2.04 -1.81
N THR A 19 16.87 -2.54 -1.18
CA THR A 19 16.79 -3.27 0.09
C THR A 19 16.13 -2.44 1.19
N GLY A 20 16.41 -1.13 1.25
CA GLY A 20 15.77 -0.23 2.22
C GLY A 20 14.26 -0.08 2.02
N ARG A 21 13.81 0.02 0.75
CA ARG A 21 12.39 0.10 0.41
C ARG A 21 11.64 -1.19 0.71
N VAL A 22 12.28 -2.34 0.51
CA VAL A 22 11.74 -3.65 0.93
C VAL A 22 11.66 -3.76 2.45
N GLY A 23 12.64 -3.22 3.19
CA GLY A 23 12.60 -3.16 4.65
C GLY A 23 11.40 -2.34 5.17
N ILE A 24 11.15 -1.16 4.59
CA ILE A 24 9.99 -0.34 4.98
C ILE A 24 8.68 -1.01 4.56
N TRP A 25 8.64 -1.66 3.39
CA TRP A 25 7.49 -2.45 2.96
C TRP A 25 7.16 -3.57 3.96
N LEU A 26 8.18 -4.32 4.41
CA LEU A 26 8.01 -5.36 5.43
C LEU A 26 7.51 -4.80 6.75
N ALA A 27 8.06 -3.66 7.20
CA ALA A 27 7.62 -3.00 8.42
C ALA A 27 6.15 -2.57 8.32
N LEU A 28 5.75 -1.98 7.19
CA LEU A 28 4.38 -1.54 6.94
C LEU A 28 3.41 -2.73 6.83
N ALA A 29 3.86 -3.85 6.25
CA ALA A 29 3.09 -5.08 6.16
C ALA A 29 2.91 -5.76 7.54
N ALA A 30 3.95 -5.77 8.37
CA ALA A 30 3.92 -6.38 9.70
C ALA A 30 3.15 -5.55 10.72
N PHE A 31 3.10 -4.23 10.55
CA PHE A 31 2.55 -3.29 11.54
C PHE A 31 1.08 -3.60 11.94
N PRO A 32 0.12 -3.76 11.01
CA PRO A 32 -1.27 -4.09 11.38
C PRO A 32 -1.39 -5.44 12.10
N SER A 33 -0.65 -6.45 11.63
CA SER A 33 -0.65 -7.77 12.27
C SER A 33 -0.07 -7.74 13.68
N LEU A 34 1.03 -7.01 13.91
CA LEU A 34 1.65 -6.88 15.22
C LEU A 34 0.71 -6.18 16.21
N LEU A 35 0.06 -5.10 15.79
CA LEU A 35 -0.91 -4.41 16.64
C LEU A 35 -2.12 -5.28 16.98
N MET A 36 -2.63 -6.06 16.02
CA MET A 36 -3.71 -7.01 16.28
C MET A 36 -3.31 -8.11 17.27
N ILE A 37 -2.07 -8.61 17.19
CA ILE A 37 -1.53 -9.59 18.15
C ILE A 37 -1.43 -8.98 19.54
N LEU A 38 -0.82 -7.79 19.65
CA LEU A 38 -0.63 -7.11 20.93
C LEU A 38 -1.96 -6.76 21.60
N LEU A 39 -2.94 -6.30 20.82
CA LEU A 39 -4.26 -5.94 21.30
C LEU A 39 -4.99 -7.17 21.85
N GLN A 40 -4.94 -8.30 21.15
CA GLN A 40 -5.51 -9.56 21.64
C GLN A 40 -4.73 -10.14 22.84
N ALA A 41 -3.41 -9.92 22.92
CA ALA A 41 -2.60 -10.37 24.05
C ALA A 41 -2.87 -9.58 25.34
N GLN A 42 -3.19 -8.28 25.25
CA GLN A 42 -3.57 -7.46 26.40
C GLN A 42 -5.05 -7.59 26.79
N ALA A 43 -5.90 -8.07 25.89
CA ALA A 43 -7.32 -8.19 26.15
C ALA A 43 -7.57 -9.23 27.28
N ARG A 44 -8.07 -8.75 28.43
CA ARG A 44 -8.46 -9.62 29.56
C ARG A 44 -9.64 -10.52 29.25
N GLN A 45 -10.45 -10.16 28.25
CA GLN A 45 -11.61 -10.91 27.79
C GLN A 45 -11.56 -11.08 26.28
N THR A 46 -12.19 -12.13 25.77
CA THR A 46 -12.33 -12.34 24.32
C THR A 46 -13.10 -11.18 23.70
N ILE A 47 -12.44 -10.48 22.78
CA ILE A 47 -13.03 -9.34 22.08
C ILE A 47 -14.18 -9.85 21.20
N PRO A 48 -15.36 -9.21 21.23
CA PRO A 48 -16.45 -9.57 20.35
C PRO A 48 -16.05 -9.45 18.87
N ASN A 49 -16.70 -10.23 18.00
CA ASN A 49 -16.32 -10.34 16.59
C ASN A 49 -16.46 -9.02 15.81
N GLU A 50 -17.51 -8.23 16.09
CA GLU A 50 -17.77 -6.95 15.42
C GLU A 50 -16.67 -5.89 15.65
N PRO A 51 -16.30 -5.55 16.89
CA PRO A 51 -15.22 -4.58 17.13
C PRO A 51 -13.86 -5.09 16.64
N LEU A 52 -13.63 -6.40 16.67
CA LEU A 52 -12.40 -7.00 16.14
C LEU A 52 -12.28 -6.79 14.62
N ALA A 53 -13.38 -7.00 13.88
CA ALA A 53 -13.43 -6.78 12.44
C ALA A 53 -13.28 -5.28 12.09
N LEU A 54 -13.91 -4.39 12.87
CA LEU A 54 -13.78 -2.94 12.71
C LEU A 54 -12.35 -2.47 12.96
N MET A 55 -11.67 -2.99 13.98
CA MET A 55 -10.26 -2.69 14.24
C MET A 55 -9.37 -3.16 13.08
N ALA A 56 -9.57 -4.40 12.60
CA ALA A 56 -8.84 -4.91 11.46
C ALA A 56 -9.01 -4.03 10.21
N PHE A 57 -10.25 -3.59 9.95
CA PHE A 57 -10.55 -2.64 8.87
C PHE A 57 -9.81 -1.32 9.04
N TYR A 58 -9.87 -0.70 10.21
CA TYR A 58 -9.25 0.60 10.45
C TYR A 58 -7.71 0.53 10.31
N LEU A 59 -7.10 -0.51 10.87
CA LEU A 59 -5.65 -0.69 10.81
C LEU A 59 -5.14 -1.02 9.41
N VAL A 60 -5.75 -1.99 8.73
CA VAL A 60 -5.26 -2.46 7.43
C VAL A 60 -5.66 -1.50 6.32
N VAL A 61 -6.94 -1.13 6.26
CA VAL A 61 -7.51 -0.41 5.11
C VAL A 61 -7.29 1.10 5.25
N GLN A 62 -7.61 1.70 6.40
CA GLN A 62 -7.40 3.16 6.54
C GLN A 62 -5.93 3.48 6.79
N VAL A 63 -5.38 3.03 7.92
CA VAL A 63 -4.03 3.43 8.34
C VAL A 63 -2.97 2.83 7.41
N GLY A 64 -3.06 1.53 7.11
CA GLY A 64 -2.10 0.83 6.25
C GLY A 64 -2.04 1.39 4.83
N CYS A 65 -3.19 1.57 4.17
CA CYS A 65 -3.19 2.09 2.79
C CYS A 65 -2.79 3.57 2.73
N MET A 66 -3.24 4.40 3.69
CA MET A 66 -2.90 5.82 3.73
C MET A 66 -1.40 6.02 3.98
N LEU A 67 -0.82 5.34 4.98
CA LEU A 67 0.62 5.39 5.25
C LEU A 67 1.44 4.83 4.08
N GLY A 68 1.00 3.73 3.47
CA GLY A 68 1.65 3.15 2.30
C GLY A 68 1.75 4.17 1.17
N LEU A 69 0.64 4.81 0.81
CA LEU A 69 0.63 5.81 -0.24
C LEU A 69 1.46 7.04 0.09
N LEU A 70 1.38 7.56 1.33
CA LEU A 70 2.25 8.65 1.76
C LEU A 70 3.74 8.29 1.60
N LEU A 71 4.11 7.05 1.95
CA LEU A 71 5.49 6.61 1.88
C LEU A 71 5.99 6.42 0.44
N TRP A 72 5.13 5.98 -0.49
CA TRP A 72 5.53 5.72 -1.87
C TRP A 72 5.33 6.92 -2.81
N ALA A 73 4.29 7.73 -2.61
CA ALA A 73 3.96 8.87 -3.45
C ALA A 73 4.83 10.10 -3.14
N THR A 74 5.06 10.42 -1.86
CA THR A 74 5.83 11.60 -1.45
C THR A 74 7.25 11.63 -2.04
N PRO A 75 8.07 10.58 -1.95
CA PRO A 75 9.40 10.59 -2.57
C PRO A 75 9.33 10.55 -4.11
N ALA A 76 8.27 10.00 -4.69
CA ALA A 76 8.09 9.97 -6.14
C ALA A 76 7.85 11.38 -6.72
N VAL A 77 7.16 12.24 -5.96
CA VAL A 77 6.97 13.67 -6.27
C VAL A 77 8.21 14.48 -5.90
N GLY A 78 8.77 14.26 -4.70
CA GLY A 78 9.96 14.98 -4.21
C GLY A 78 11.16 14.84 -5.14
N SER A 79 11.42 13.64 -5.65
CA SER A 79 12.52 13.40 -6.60
C SER A 79 12.39 14.13 -7.94
N GLU A 80 11.19 14.53 -8.36
CA GLU A 80 11.00 15.36 -9.58
C GLU A 80 11.22 16.84 -9.30
N LEU A 81 10.82 17.30 -8.10
CA LEU A 81 11.02 18.67 -7.67
C LEU A 81 12.52 18.95 -7.45
N GLU A 82 13.22 18.04 -6.79
CA GLU A 82 14.66 18.17 -6.51
C GLU A 82 15.53 18.05 -7.77
N ALA A 83 15.19 17.14 -8.71
CA ALA A 83 15.98 16.93 -9.91
C ALA A 83 15.67 17.92 -11.06
N GLN A 84 14.66 18.79 -10.89
CA GLN A 84 14.13 19.70 -11.92
C GLN A 84 13.82 19.02 -13.27
N THR A 85 13.54 17.71 -13.24
CA THR A 85 13.27 16.90 -14.44
C THR A 85 11.92 17.20 -15.08
N TRP A 86 11.04 17.89 -14.36
CA TRP A 86 9.71 18.29 -14.84
C TRP A 86 9.77 19.20 -16.08
N ILE A 87 10.80 20.05 -16.22
CA ILE A 87 10.97 20.96 -17.37
C ILE A 87 11.24 20.14 -18.65
N TYR A 88 12.09 19.10 -18.56
CA TYR A 88 12.38 18.22 -19.68
C TYR A 88 11.17 17.36 -20.08
N LEU A 89 10.34 16.97 -19.11
CA LEU A 89 9.09 16.24 -19.36
C LEU A 89 8.01 17.10 -20.02
N ALA A 90 8.01 18.42 -19.78
CA ALA A 90 7.06 19.35 -20.39
C ALA A 90 7.31 19.56 -21.89
N LEU A 91 8.55 19.40 -22.35
CA LEU A 91 8.95 19.58 -23.75
C LEU A 91 8.61 18.38 -24.66
N ARG A 92 8.34 17.20 -24.10
CA ARG A 92 8.00 15.99 -24.89
C ARG A 92 6.49 15.79 -24.99
N PRO A 93 5.93 15.58 -26.20
CA PRO A 93 4.52 15.22 -26.35
C PRO A 93 4.22 13.92 -25.60
N HIS A 94 3.20 13.93 -24.74
CA HIS A 94 2.77 12.83 -23.87
C HIS A 94 3.76 12.40 -22.76
N GLY A 95 4.87 13.13 -22.55
CA GLY A 95 5.84 12.81 -21.49
C GLY A 95 5.26 12.96 -20.08
N LYS A 96 4.58 14.09 -19.83
CA LYS A 96 3.95 14.38 -18.53
C LYS A 96 2.94 13.32 -18.09
N THR A 97 2.03 12.92 -18.98
CA THR A 97 0.97 11.97 -18.67
C THR A 97 1.51 10.55 -18.50
N ALA A 98 2.47 10.12 -19.33
CA ALA A 98 3.08 8.81 -19.20
C ALA A 98 3.85 8.64 -17.88
N THR A 99 4.59 9.67 -17.44
CA THR A 99 5.35 9.63 -16.18
C THR A 99 4.43 9.64 -14.96
N LEU A 100 3.40 10.49 -14.94
CA LEU A 100 2.42 10.54 -13.85
C LEU A 100 1.71 9.20 -13.66
N ILE A 101 1.18 8.62 -14.76
CA ILE A 101 0.46 7.35 -14.71
C ILE A 101 1.40 6.22 -14.28
N GLY A 102 2.63 6.17 -14.80
CA GLY A 102 3.59 5.11 -14.44
C GLY A 102 3.97 5.12 -12.96
N LYS A 103 4.21 6.29 -12.38
CA LYS A 103 4.52 6.44 -10.95
C LYS A 103 3.33 6.13 -10.06
N TYR A 104 2.13 6.57 -10.47
CA TYR A 104 0.88 6.25 -9.78
C TYR A 104 0.66 4.73 -9.70
N VAL A 105 0.79 4.01 -10.82
CA VAL A 105 0.60 2.54 -10.85
C VAL A 105 1.60 1.82 -9.95
N ILE A 106 2.84 2.30 -9.87
CA ILE A 106 3.84 1.69 -8.99
C ILE A 106 3.55 1.96 -7.52
N ALA A 107 3.21 3.20 -7.16
CA ALA A 107 2.88 3.53 -5.77
C ALA A 107 1.66 2.73 -5.29
N THR A 108 0.62 2.64 -6.11
CA THR A 108 -0.57 1.82 -5.82
C THR A 108 -0.23 0.33 -5.74
N ALA A 109 0.58 -0.22 -6.66
CA ALA A 109 0.98 -1.62 -6.61
C ALA A 109 1.80 -1.97 -5.35
N TRP A 110 2.70 -1.09 -4.91
CA TRP A 110 3.47 -1.29 -3.69
C TRP A 110 2.59 -1.22 -2.44
N THR A 111 1.66 -0.27 -2.37
CA THR A 111 0.70 -0.18 -1.26
C THR A 111 -0.26 -1.37 -1.25
N ALA A 112 -0.79 -1.76 -2.41
CA ALA A 112 -1.68 -2.91 -2.52
C ALA A 112 -0.99 -4.20 -2.10
N SER A 113 0.26 -4.43 -2.54
CA SER A 113 1.01 -5.63 -2.13
C SER A 113 1.28 -5.65 -0.62
N ALA A 114 1.61 -4.51 0.00
CA ALA A 114 1.77 -4.43 1.45
C ALA A 114 0.44 -4.71 2.17
N GLY A 115 -0.65 -4.07 1.74
CA GLY A 115 -1.97 -4.24 2.34
C GLY A 115 -2.53 -5.66 2.21
N LEU A 116 -2.27 -6.35 1.09
CA LEU A 116 -2.66 -7.75 0.91
C LEU A 116 -1.92 -8.67 1.91
N VAL A 117 -0.62 -8.44 2.10
CA VAL A 117 0.17 -9.20 3.08
C VAL A 117 -0.29 -8.89 4.51
N SER A 118 -0.57 -7.62 4.82
CA SER A 118 -1.16 -7.23 6.11
C SER A 118 -2.52 -7.89 6.34
N ALA A 119 -3.40 -7.91 5.35
CA ALA A 119 -4.72 -8.53 5.43
C ALA A 119 -4.61 -10.04 5.70
N ALA A 120 -3.71 -10.73 5.00
CA ALA A 120 -3.42 -12.14 5.23
C ALA A 120 -2.85 -12.38 6.64
N GLY A 121 -1.90 -11.53 7.08
CA GLY A 121 -1.32 -11.61 8.42
C GLY A 121 -2.37 -11.41 9.52
N VAL A 122 -3.21 -10.39 9.40
CA VAL A 122 -4.29 -10.12 10.36
C VAL A 122 -5.29 -11.27 10.41
N ALA A 123 -5.68 -11.83 9.26
CA ALA A 123 -6.58 -12.99 9.23
C ALA A 123 -5.97 -14.24 9.87
N PHE A 124 -4.66 -14.47 9.70
CA PHE A 124 -3.97 -15.62 10.28
C PHE A 124 -3.78 -15.50 11.80
N PHE A 125 -3.43 -14.31 12.29
CA PHE A 125 -3.16 -14.09 13.72
C PHE A 125 -4.40 -13.71 14.54
N SER A 126 -5.50 -13.32 13.90
CA SER A 126 -6.75 -13.02 14.58
C SER A 126 -7.48 -14.29 14.98
N ARG A 127 -7.99 -14.35 16.23
CA ARG A 127 -8.85 -15.44 16.71
C ARG A 127 -10.30 -15.31 16.21
N TYR A 128 -10.49 -14.79 14.99
CA TYR A 128 -11.81 -14.62 14.40
C TYR A 128 -12.37 -15.99 13.97
N PRO A 129 -13.68 -16.26 14.14
CA PRO A 129 -14.26 -17.59 13.83
C PRO A 129 -14.08 -18.01 12.37
N ASP A 130 -14.27 -17.06 11.44
CA ASP A 130 -14.16 -17.28 10.00
C ASP A 130 -13.04 -16.42 9.39
N PRO A 131 -11.77 -16.84 9.53
CA PRO A 131 -10.64 -16.00 9.11
C PRO A 131 -10.63 -15.78 7.59
N TRP A 132 -11.22 -16.67 6.79
CA TRP A 132 -11.18 -16.57 5.32
C TRP A 132 -12.12 -15.51 4.78
N THR A 133 -13.31 -15.35 5.39
CA THR A 133 -14.25 -14.29 5.01
C THR A 133 -13.69 -12.92 5.39
N LEU A 134 -13.04 -12.82 6.57
CA LEU A 134 -12.33 -11.61 6.99
C LEU A 134 -11.18 -11.27 6.03
N ALA A 135 -10.35 -12.26 5.66
CA ALA A 135 -9.25 -12.06 4.71
C ALA A 135 -9.77 -11.57 3.35
N ALA A 136 -10.78 -12.24 2.80
CA ALA A 136 -11.37 -11.89 1.51
C ALA A 136 -11.96 -10.46 1.52
N ALA A 137 -12.71 -10.11 2.57
CA ALA A 137 -13.26 -8.77 2.73
C ALA A 137 -12.16 -7.70 2.79
N LEU A 138 -11.13 -7.92 3.61
CA LEU A 138 -10.01 -6.98 3.74
C LEU A 138 -9.20 -6.87 2.46
N MET A 139 -8.94 -7.95 1.74
CA MET A 139 -8.21 -7.93 0.46
C MET A 139 -8.96 -7.11 -0.60
N VAL A 140 -10.27 -7.30 -0.73
CA VAL A 140 -11.10 -6.52 -1.66
C VAL A 140 -11.09 -5.04 -1.27
N LEU A 141 -11.25 -4.73 0.01
CA LEU A 141 -11.23 -3.35 0.51
C LEU A 141 -9.87 -2.69 0.29
N VAL A 142 -8.75 -3.39 0.52
CA VAL A 142 -7.40 -2.89 0.24
C VAL A 142 -7.22 -2.56 -1.24
N LEU A 143 -7.70 -3.40 -2.16
CA LEU A 143 -7.60 -3.14 -3.59
C LEU A 143 -8.38 -1.89 -3.99
N ILE A 144 -9.61 -1.72 -3.48
CA ILE A 144 -10.43 -0.54 -3.75
C ILE A 144 -9.79 0.71 -3.12
N SER A 145 -9.40 0.63 -1.86
CA SER A 145 -8.83 1.76 -1.10
C SER A 145 -7.47 2.19 -1.62
N SER A 146 -6.59 1.26 -2.01
CA SER A 146 -5.28 1.61 -2.58
C SER A 146 -5.39 2.38 -3.89
N ALA A 147 -6.42 2.09 -4.71
CA ALA A 147 -6.72 2.87 -5.91
C ALA A 147 -7.36 4.23 -5.56
N CYS A 148 -8.35 4.24 -4.66
CA CYS A 148 -9.07 5.47 -4.28
C CYS A 148 -8.21 6.50 -3.55
N TYR A 149 -7.38 6.09 -2.60
CA TYR A 149 -6.53 7.03 -1.85
C TYR A 149 -5.38 7.61 -2.66
N ALA A 150 -5.05 6.99 -3.79
CA ALA A 150 -4.00 7.48 -4.66
C ALA A 150 -4.49 8.53 -5.66
N ALA A 151 -5.80 8.54 -5.94
CA ALA A 151 -6.46 9.42 -6.91
C ALA A 151 -6.72 10.81 -6.33
#